data_AF-A0A0F9CGT4-F1
#
_entry.id   AF-A0A0F9CGT4-F1
#
_cell.length_a   1.000
_cell.length_b   1.000
_cell.length_c   1.000
_cell.angle_alpha   90.00
_cell.angle_beta   90.00
_cell.angle_gamma   90.00
#
_symmetry.space_group_name_H-M   'P 1'
#
loop_
_entity.id
_entity.type
_entity.pdbx_description
1 polymer ?
#
loop_
_entity_poly.entity_id
_entity_poly.type
_entity_poly.pdbx_seq_one_letter_code
_entity_poly.pdbx_strand_id
1 'polypeptide(L)'
;MTTGIGLGVIVPPLLKEIRTAVVIDTSFTGAFSANDVVGNDDCCTTTATYWTFSGMARQNGGRGEIISATIFSETENIEPRLSIVLSNAAPTGELVSGLANTSPIKGDRTKYIGTIDFPALKKVTASIASVSEATPSTVGNIPFAYQCASTTTDLFGILVANDAFTQTDTDDIEIIFMVKQY
;
A
#
# COMPACT_ATOMS: atom_id res chain seq x y z
N MET A 1 -7.31 -19.65 -49.94
CA MET A 1 -7.13 -19.91 -48.51
C MET A 1 -6.46 -18.68 -47.92
N THR A 2 -7.24 -17.70 -47.49
CA THR A 2 -6.75 -16.38 -47.07
C THR A 2 -6.49 -16.43 -45.57
N THR A 3 -5.23 -16.61 -45.19
CA THR A 3 -4.79 -16.54 -43.78
C THR A 3 -4.80 -15.08 -43.36
N GLY A 4 -5.93 -14.65 -42.76
CA GLY A 4 -6.00 -13.39 -42.04
C GLY A 4 -5.08 -13.45 -40.83
N ILE A 5 -3.96 -12.74 -40.91
CA ILE A 5 -3.10 -12.47 -39.76
C ILE A 5 -3.89 -11.47 -38.92
N GLY A 6 -4.55 -11.96 -37.86
CA GLY A 6 -5.17 -11.08 -36.88
C GLY A 6 -4.08 -10.17 -36.31
N LEU A 7 -4.07 -8.90 -36.71
CA LEU A 7 -3.34 -7.87 -35.99
C LEU A 7 -3.89 -7.94 -34.55
N GLY A 8 -3.10 -8.49 -33.64
CA GLY A 8 -3.40 -8.43 -32.21
C GLY A 8 -3.61 -6.96 -31.88
N VAL A 9 -4.82 -6.61 -31.48
CA VAL A 9 -5.14 -5.24 -31.05
C VAL A 9 -4.22 -4.94 -29.88
N ILE A 10 -3.19 -4.12 -30.11
CA ILE A 10 -2.35 -3.60 -29.04
C ILE A 10 -3.25 -2.70 -28.22
N VAL A 11 -3.67 -3.17 -27.06
CA VAL A 11 -4.45 -2.32 -26.16
C VAL A 11 -3.47 -1.37 -25.49
N PRO A 12 -3.63 -0.05 -25.63
CA PRO A 12 -2.71 0.90 -25.03
C PRO A 12 -2.76 0.78 -23.50
N PRO A 13 -1.64 1.05 -22.81
CA PRO A 13 -1.65 1.10 -21.36
C PRO A 13 -2.66 2.13 -20.84
N LEU A 14 -3.44 1.74 -19.83
CA LEU A 14 -4.41 2.61 -19.17
C LEU A 14 -3.78 3.22 -17.92
N LEU A 15 -3.75 4.56 -17.83
CA LEU A 15 -3.42 5.24 -16.59
C LEU A 15 -4.65 5.29 -15.69
N LYS A 16 -4.50 4.87 -14.44
CA LYS A 16 -5.57 4.87 -13.45
C LYS A 16 -5.04 5.34 -12.10
N GLU A 17 -5.85 6.12 -11.40
CA GLU A 17 -5.63 6.46 -10.00
C GLU A 17 -6.34 5.43 -9.12
N ILE A 18 -5.63 4.89 -8.14
CA ILE A 18 -6.13 3.93 -7.15
C ILE A 18 -5.97 4.57 -5.79
N ARG A 19 -7.08 4.70 -5.06
CA ARG A 19 -7.13 5.27 -3.71
C ARG A 19 -7.57 4.20 -2.74
N THR A 20 -6.84 4.07 -1.64
CA THR A 20 -7.21 3.21 -0.52
C THR A 20 -7.01 3.99 0.77
N ALA A 21 -8.11 4.25 1.47
CA ALA A 21 -8.11 4.83 2.80
C ALA A 21 -8.42 3.75 3.85
N VAL A 22 -7.71 3.78 4.96
CA VAL A 22 -7.92 2.88 6.10
C VAL A 22 -7.94 3.72 7.37
N VAL A 23 -9.03 3.58 8.13
CA VAL A 23 -9.15 4.13 9.49
C VAL A 23 -8.13 3.42 10.35
N ILE A 24 -7.23 4.17 10.97
CA ILE A 24 -6.25 3.59 11.88
C ILE A 24 -6.83 3.62 13.29
N ASP A 25 -6.92 2.43 13.88
CA ASP A 25 -7.48 2.28 15.22
C ASP A 25 -6.43 2.71 16.27
N THR A 26 -6.78 3.71 17.07
CA THR A 26 -5.94 4.24 18.14
C THR A 26 -6.38 3.79 19.54
N SER A 27 -7.39 2.92 19.65
CA SER A 27 -7.96 2.52 20.94
C SER A 27 -7.05 1.63 21.81
N PHE A 28 -5.97 1.07 21.25
CA PHE A 28 -4.98 0.30 22.02
C PHE A 28 -3.99 1.19 22.77
N THR A 29 -3.16 1.89 22.00
CA THR A 29 -2.07 2.74 22.49
C THR A 29 -1.97 4.03 21.69
N GLY A 30 -2.52 4.05 20.46
CA GLY A 30 -2.21 5.05 19.43
C GLY A 30 -0.72 5.17 19.10
N ALA A 31 0.15 4.41 19.78
CA ALA A 31 1.59 4.57 19.76
C ALA A 31 2.21 3.38 19.02
N PHE A 32 2.94 3.70 17.96
CA PHE A 32 3.65 2.76 17.11
C PHE A 32 5.14 2.86 17.40
N SER A 33 5.76 1.72 17.65
CA SER A 33 7.22 1.57 17.65
C SER A 33 7.73 1.49 16.22
N ALA A 34 9.05 1.67 16.05
CA ALA A 34 9.67 1.39 14.77
C ALA A 34 9.51 -0.09 14.41
N ASN A 35 9.08 -0.33 13.18
CA ASN A 35 8.69 -1.59 12.55
C ASN A 35 7.34 -2.16 13.00
N ASP A 36 6.44 -1.38 13.58
CA ASP A 36 5.08 -1.86 13.87
C ASP A 36 4.18 -1.78 12.63
N VAL A 37 3.18 -2.65 12.57
CA VAL A 37 2.09 -2.60 11.58
C VAL A 37 1.19 -1.41 11.88
N VAL A 38 0.78 -0.68 10.84
CA VAL A 38 -0.17 0.44 10.91
C VAL A 38 -1.46 0.02 10.21
N GLY A 39 -2.54 -0.19 10.96
CA GLY A 39 -3.78 -0.75 10.43
C GLY A 39 -5.03 -0.46 11.28
N ASN A 40 -6.12 -1.13 10.92
CA ASN A 40 -7.47 -0.86 11.42
C ASN A 40 -7.94 -1.76 12.57
N ASP A 41 -7.08 -2.60 13.12
CA ASP A 41 -7.44 -3.53 14.20
C ASP A 41 -6.53 -3.36 15.40
N ASP A 42 -7.14 -2.98 16.51
CA ASP A 42 -6.58 -3.12 17.85
C ASP A 42 -6.67 -4.60 18.29
N CYS A 43 -5.62 -5.07 18.95
CA CYS A 43 -5.30 -6.42 19.45
C CYS A 43 -6.41 -7.24 20.16
N CYS A 44 -7.67 -6.79 20.20
CA CYS A 44 -8.71 -7.34 21.07
C CYS A 44 -10.01 -7.83 20.43
N THR A 45 -10.48 -7.43 19.23
CA THR A 45 -11.85 -7.89 18.83
C THR A 45 -12.20 -8.03 17.35
N THR A 46 -11.36 -7.63 16.37
CA THR A 46 -11.67 -7.90 14.95
C THR A 46 -10.60 -8.76 14.28
N THR A 47 -10.92 -9.29 13.11
CA THR A 47 -9.93 -10.05 12.33
C THR A 47 -9.02 -9.00 11.69
N ALA A 48 -7.84 -8.73 12.26
CA ALA A 48 -6.83 -7.86 11.68
C ALA A 48 -6.77 -7.98 10.16
N THR A 49 -6.88 -6.86 9.45
CA THR A 49 -6.98 -6.85 7.99
C THR A 49 -5.76 -6.21 7.34
N TYR A 50 -5.40 -6.75 6.19
CA TYR A 50 -4.47 -6.10 5.27
C TYR A 50 -5.19 -5.02 4.46
N TRP A 51 -4.41 -4.06 3.96
CA TRP A 51 -4.89 -3.05 3.03
C TRP A 51 -5.22 -3.69 1.69
N THR A 52 -6.33 -3.29 1.05
CA THR A 52 -6.70 -3.78 -0.28
C THR A 52 -6.69 -2.63 -1.28
N PHE A 53 -5.91 -2.78 -2.34
CA PHE A 53 -5.82 -1.85 -3.46
C PHE A 53 -6.61 -2.44 -4.63
N SER A 54 -7.87 -2.02 -4.77
CA SER A 54 -8.80 -2.64 -5.72
C SER A 54 -8.64 -2.13 -7.14
N GLY A 55 -8.68 -3.07 -8.10
CA GLY A 55 -8.64 -2.76 -9.52
C GLY A 55 -7.29 -2.22 -9.98
N MET A 56 -6.19 -2.76 -9.44
CA MET A 56 -4.80 -2.54 -9.86
C MET A 56 -4.53 -3.10 -11.25
N ALA A 57 -5.26 -4.11 -11.72
CA ALA A 57 -5.17 -4.61 -13.09
C ALA A 57 -6.50 -4.52 -13.83
N ARG A 58 -6.43 -4.62 -15.17
CA ARG A 58 -7.62 -4.59 -16.05
C ARG A 58 -8.42 -5.89 -16.05
N GLN A 59 -7.80 -6.97 -15.62
CA GLN A 59 -8.37 -8.31 -15.54
C GLN A 59 -7.62 -9.14 -14.49
N ASN A 60 -8.25 -10.23 -14.05
CA ASN A 60 -7.64 -11.14 -13.10
C ASN A 60 -6.29 -11.67 -13.60
N GLY A 61 -5.27 -11.70 -12.74
CA GLY A 61 -3.91 -12.10 -13.11
C GLY A 61 -3.15 -11.08 -13.96
N GLY A 62 -3.75 -9.92 -14.22
CA GLY A 62 -3.17 -8.86 -15.02
C GLY A 62 -1.99 -8.18 -14.36
N ARG A 63 -1.29 -7.34 -15.13
CA ARG A 63 -0.02 -6.71 -14.75
C ARG A 63 -0.08 -5.20 -14.95
N GLY A 64 0.81 -4.50 -14.27
CA GLY A 64 0.90 -3.06 -14.35
C GLY A 64 2.20 -2.54 -13.77
N GLU A 65 2.29 -1.23 -13.68
CA GLU A 65 3.42 -0.51 -13.12
C GLU A 65 2.87 0.63 -12.25
N ILE A 66 3.27 0.68 -10.99
CA ILE A 66 3.02 1.83 -10.12
C ILE A 66 4.07 2.88 -10.52
N ILE A 67 3.60 4.03 -10.99
CA ILE A 67 4.44 5.12 -11.50
C ILE A 67 4.50 6.31 -10.54
N SER A 68 3.54 6.40 -9.61
CA SER A 68 3.60 7.31 -8.48
C SER A 68 2.87 6.73 -7.27
N ALA A 69 3.34 7.06 -6.07
CA ALA A 69 2.68 6.78 -4.81
C ALA A 69 2.74 8.01 -3.90
N THR A 70 1.59 8.39 -3.35
CA THR A 70 1.45 9.44 -2.33
C THR A 70 0.72 8.86 -1.12
N ILE A 71 1.12 9.27 0.08
CA ILE A 71 0.45 8.92 1.33
C ILE A 71 0.00 10.19 2.04
N PHE A 72 -1.23 10.17 2.54
CA PHE A 72 -1.87 11.21 3.31
C PHE A 72 -2.31 10.62 4.65
N SER A 73 -1.97 11.29 5.74
CA SER A 73 -2.54 11.01 7.04
C SER A 73 -3.38 12.21 7.47
N GLU A 74 -4.63 11.95 7.83
CA GLU A 74 -5.51 12.96 8.43
C GLU A 74 -5.01 13.35 9.82
N THR A 75 -4.38 12.42 10.55
CA THR A 75 -3.70 12.77 11.80
C THR A 75 -2.60 13.79 11.54
N GLU A 76 -2.75 14.90 12.23
CA GLU A 76 -1.94 16.08 12.05
C GLU A 76 -0.58 15.92 12.74
N ASN A 77 0.43 16.63 12.23
CA ASN A 77 1.73 16.78 12.90
C ASN A 77 2.46 15.46 13.22
N ILE A 78 2.20 14.40 12.46
CA ILE A 78 3.04 13.20 12.43
C ILE A 78 4.09 13.32 11.33
N GLU A 79 5.34 12.93 11.62
CA GLU A 79 6.45 12.98 10.66
C GLU A 79 7.20 11.62 10.51
N PRO A 80 6.57 10.44 10.67
CA PRO A 80 7.28 9.17 10.51
C PRO A 80 7.65 8.92 9.05
N ARG A 81 8.70 8.13 8.81
CA ARG A 81 8.83 7.36 7.56
C ARG A 81 7.90 6.16 7.62
N LEU A 82 7.28 5.81 6.50
CA LEU A 82 6.36 4.68 6.39
C LEU A 82 6.75 3.81 5.19
N SER A 83 6.47 2.52 5.24
CA SER A 83 6.67 1.60 4.12
C SER A 83 5.44 0.72 3.89
N ILE A 84 5.07 0.50 2.63
CA ILE A 84 3.99 -0.42 2.27
C ILE A 84 4.59 -1.68 1.64
N VAL A 85 4.40 -2.82 2.29
CA VAL A 85 4.80 -4.15 1.79
C VAL A 85 3.66 -4.70 0.94
N LEU A 86 3.87 -4.87 -0.37
CA LEU A 86 2.84 -5.28 -1.33
C LEU A 86 2.90 -6.77 -1.66
N SER A 87 1.72 -7.39 -1.74
CA SER A 87 1.51 -8.79 -2.11
C SER A 87 0.38 -8.94 -3.15
N ASN A 88 0.44 -9.98 -3.99
CA ASN A 88 -0.60 -10.29 -4.99
C ASN A 88 -1.72 -11.19 -4.47
N ALA A 89 -1.59 -11.69 -3.24
CA ALA A 89 -2.58 -12.47 -2.51
C ALA A 89 -2.54 -12.05 -1.04
N ALA A 90 -3.59 -12.39 -0.29
CA ALA A 90 -3.69 -12.08 1.13
C ALA A 90 -2.39 -12.47 1.88
N PRO A 91 -1.69 -11.49 2.50
CA PRO A 91 -0.52 -11.77 3.32
C PRO A 91 -0.95 -12.51 4.59
N THR A 92 0.00 -13.23 5.18
CA THR A 92 -0.18 -14.09 6.36
C THR A 92 0.81 -13.78 7.48
N GLY A 93 1.57 -12.69 7.34
CA GLY A 93 2.35 -12.11 8.44
C GLY A 93 1.46 -11.44 9.50
N GLU A 94 2.10 -10.65 10.36
CA GLU A 94 1.40 -9.87 11.38
C GLU A 94 0.54 -8.79 10.71
N LEU A 95 -0.69 -8.63 11.20
CA LEU A 95 -1.69 -7.70 10.69
C LEU A 95 -2.25 -6.80 11.79
N VAL A 96 -2.08 -7.16 13.06
CA VAL A 96 -2.59 -6.41 14.20
C VAL A 96 -1.85 -5.08 14.30
N SER A 97 -2.60 -3.99 14.37
CA SER A 97 -2.05 -2.63 14.47
C SER A 97 -1.23 -2.48 15.75
N GLY A 98 -0.08 -1.82 15.66
CA GLY A 98 0.81 -1.59 16.80
C GLY A 98 1.62 -2.81 17.25
N LEU A 99 1.50 -3.96 16.56
CA LEU A 99 2.40 -5.09 16.76
C LEU A 99 3.54 -5.10 15.74
N ALA A 100 4.66 -5.71 16.14
CA ALA A 100 5.86 -5.79 15.31
C ALA A 100 5.58 -6.50 13.98
N ASN A 101 5.83 -5.79 12.87
CA ASN A 101 5.70 -6.32 11.53
C ASN A 101 6.62 -7.53 11.34
N THR A 102 6.06 -8.60 10.78
CA THR A 102 6.80 -9.80 10.37
C THR A 102 6.92 -9.95 8.85
N SER A 103 6.23 -9.11 8.07
CA SER A 103 6.20 -9.19 6.61
C SER A 103 7.40 -8.47 5.96
N PRO A 104 7.93 -9.01 4.85
CA PRO A 104 7.55 -10.26 4.21
C PRO A 104 8.06 -11.49 4.98
N ILE A 105 7.18 -12.48 5.20
CA ILE A 105 7.56 -13.77 5.77
C ILE A 105 7.97 -14.78 4.68
N LYS A 106 8.81 -15.75 5.02
CA LYS A 106 9.24 -16.83 4.10
C LYS A 106 8.07 -17.58 3.45
N GLY A 107 6.96 -17.74 4.18
CA GLY A 107 5.74 -18.39 3.68
C GLY A 107 5.06 -17.65 2.53
N ASP A 108 5.23 -16.33 2.47
CA ASP A 108 4.59 -15.44 1.50
C ASP A 108 5.52 -15.02 0.37
N ARG A 109 6.70 -15.65 0.23
CA ARG A 109 7.69 -15.30 -0.79
C ARG A 109 7.16 -15.29 -2.23
N THR A 110 6.14 -16.10 -2.54
CA THR A 110 5.50 -16.15 -3.86
C THR A 110 4.39 -15.12 -4.03
N LYS A 111 3.95 -14.52 -2.92
CA LYS A 111 2.93 -13.46 -2.90
C LYS A 111 3.57 -12.08 -2.93
N TYR A 112 4.73 -11.93 -2.28
CA TYR A 112 5.48 -10.69 -2.20
C TYR A 112 5.81 -10.14 -3.60
N ILE A 113 5.41 -8.90 -3.83
CA ILE A 113 5.71 -8.15 -5.05
C ILE A 113 6.87 -7.20 -4.79
N GLY A 114 6.89 -6.56 -3.62
CA GLY A 114 7.91 -5.57 -3.28
C GLY A 114 7.47 -4.61 -2.17
N THR A 115 8.33 -3.64 -1.87
CA THR A 115 8.09 -2.63 -0.85
C THR A 115 8.28 -1.23 -1.45
N ILE A 116 7.35 -0.33 -1.18
CA ILE A 116 7.47 1.09 -1.49
C ILE A 116 7.75 1.82 -0.17
N ASP A 117 8.84 2.58 -0.16
CA ASP A 117 9.27 3.38 0.99
C ASP A 117 8.86 4.84 0.80
N PHE A 118 8.04 5.34 1.72
CA PHE A 118 7.69 6.75 1.78
C PHE A 118 8.75 7.49 2.63
N PRO A 119 9.31 8.61 2.12
CA PRO A 119 10.07 9.53 2.95
C PRO A 119 9.27 10.02 4.15
N ALA A 120 9.95 10.65 5.11
CA ALA A 120 9.29 11.18 6.30
C ALA A 120 8.11 12.08 5.91
N LEU A 121 6.95 11.83 6.54
CA LEU A 121 5.77 12.66 6.32
C LEU A 121 6.10 14.10 6.66
N LYS A 122 5.62 15.01 5.81
CA LYS A 122 5.72 16.44 6.02
C LYS A 122 4.38 16.95 6.52
N LYS A 123 4.38 17.63 7.67
CA LYS A 123 3.24 18.45 8.08
C LYS A 123 3.00 19.56 7.06
N VAL A 124 1.85 19.56 6.41
CA VAL A 124 1.49 20.62 5.45
C VAL A 124 1.20 21.91 6.23
N THR A 125 0.51 21.78 7.35
CA THR A 125 0.37 22.78 8.41
C THR A 125 0.21 22.05 9.76
N ALA A 126 0.15 22.78 10.87
CA ALA A 126 -0.06 22.17 12.18
C ALA A 126 -1.48 21.57 12.39
N SER A 127 -2.42 21.79 11.46
CA SER A 127 -3.86 21.52 11.69
C SER A 127 -4.61 21.03 10.45
N ILE A 128 -3.98 20.23 9.57
CA ILE A 128 -4.67 19.70 8.37
C ILE A 128 -4.33 18.23 8.12
N ALA A 129 -3.09 17.96 7.73
CA ALA A 129 -2.66 16.62 7.31
C ALA A 129 -1.14 16.55 7.24
N SER A 130 -0.64 15.32 7.35
CA SER A 130 0.75 14.97 7.09
C SER A 130 0.85 14.17 5.80
N VAL A 131 1.77 14.54 4.91
CA VAL A 131 1.82 14.01 3.53
C VAL A 131 3.23 13.61 3.14
N SER A 132 3.38 12.53 2.38
CA SER A 132 4.65 12.15 1.75
C SER A 132 4.41 11.63 0.33
N GLU A 133 5.40 11.84 -0.54
CA GLU A 133 5.41 11.33 -1.90
C GLU A 133 6.65 10.46 -2.11
N ALA A 134 6.46 9.24 -2.62
CA ALA A 134 7.55 8.31 -2.91
C ALA A 134 8.08 8.46 -4.36
N THR A 135 7.76 9.55 -5.05
CA THR A 135 7.99 9.73 -6.51
C THR A 135 8.65 11.05 -6.85
N PRO A 136 9.57 11.10 -7.83
CA PRO A 136 10.34 9.99 -8.39
C PRO A 136 11.44 9.61 -7.40
N SER A 137 11.58 8.34 -7.06
CA SER A 137 12.48 8.01 -5.95
C SER A 137 13.34 6.80 -6.21
N THR A 138 14.65 7.04 -6.22
CA THR A 138 15.68 6.02 -5.99
C THR A 138 15.58 5.40 -4.60
N VAL A 139 14.81 6.01 -3.69
CA VAL A 139 14.56 5.54 -2.32
C VAL A 139 13.22 4.79 -2.22
N GLY A 140 12.19 5.23 -2.95
CA GLY A 140 10.82 4.71 -2.87
C GLY A 140 10.52 3.52 -3.79
N ASN A 141 11.51 3.06 -4.56
CA ASN A 141 11.41 1.94 -5.50
C ASN A 141 10.35 2.11 -6.62
N ILE A 142 10.17 3.34 -7.11
CA ILE A 142 9.23 3.67 -8.20
C ILE A 142 10.01 4.14 -9.45
N PRO A 143 9.68 3.66 -10.67
CA PRO A 143 8.50 2.85 -10.99
C PRO A 143 8.63 1.37 -10.61
N PHE A 144 7.50 0.76 -10.29
CA PHE A 144 7.40 -0.55 -9.66
C PHE A 144 6.45 -1.46 -10.45
N ALA A 145 7.00 -2.48 -11.12
CA ALA A 145 6.20 -3.45 -11.87
C ALA A 145 5.53 -4.49 -10.95
N TYR A 146 4.30 -4.88 -11.26
CA TYR A 146 3.56 -5.88 -10.50
C TYR A 146 2.72 -6.80 -11.38
N GLN A 147 2.30 -7.92 -10.79
CA GLN A 147 1.29 -8.82 -11.34
C GLN A 147 0.33 -9.24 -10.22
N CYS A 148 -0.98 -9.07 -10.47
CA CYS A 148 -2.03 -9.54 -9.57
C CYS A 148 -2.16 -11.07 -9.62
N ALA A 149 -2.72 -11.71 -8.60
CA ALA A 149 -2.98 -13.15 -8.65
C ALA A 149 -4.04 -13.49 -9.69
N SER A 150 -4.03 -14.73 -10.19
CA SER A 150 -4.88 -15.18 -11.32
C SER A 150 -6.39 -15.05 -11.12
N THR A 151 -6.84 -14.83 -9.88
CA THR A 151 -8.26 -14.73 -9.51
C THR A 151 -8.70 -13.32 -9.13
N THR A 152 -7.80 -12.33 -9.13
CA THR A 152 -8.11 -10.97 -8.70
C THR A 152 -7.38 -9.91 -9.55
N THR A 153 -7.94 -8.71 -9.55
CA THR A 153 -7.33 -7.48 -10.08
C THR A 153 -6.59 -6.68 -9.03
N ASP A 154 -6.51 -7.18 -7.79
CA ASP A 154 -6.16 -6.39 -6.63
C ASP A 154 -4.75 -6.72 -6.15
N LEU A 155 -4.13 -5.74 -5.47
CA LEU A 155 -2.96 -5.97 -4.63
C LEU A 155 -3.36 -5.78 -3.16
N PHE A 156 -2.58 -6.39 -2.28
CA PHE A 156 -2.77 -6.34 -0.84
C PHE A 156 -1.53 -5.75 -0.18
N GLY A 157 -1.70 -5.02 0.92
CA GLY A 157 -0.59 -4.34 1.57
C GLY A 157 -0.62 -4.41 3.09
N ILE A 158 0.56 -4.27 3.68
CA ILE A 158 0.77 -4.05 5.11
C ILE A 158 1.59 -2.77 5.24
N LEU A 159 0.99 -1.73 5.83
CA LEU A 159 1.68 -0.48 6.11
C LEU A 159 2.50 -0.66 7.39
N VAL A 160 3.74 -0.17 7.36
CA VAL A 160 4.72 -0.36 8.43
C VAL A 160 5.29 1.00 8.84
N ALA A 161 5.36 1.23 10.14
CA ALA A 161 6.03 2.37 10.73
C ALA A 161 7.55 2.17 10.66
N ASN A 162 8.32 3.00 9.97
CA ASN A 162 9.79 2.89 9.99
C ASN A 162 10.41 3.64 11.17
N ASP A 163 9.69 4.63 11.69
CA ASP A 163 10.03 5.42 12.86
C ASP A 163 8.91 5.30 13.89
N ALA A 164 9.25 5.43 15.17
CA ALA A 164 8.23 5.49 16.21
C ALA A 164 7.41 6.77 16.07
N PHE A 165 6.09 6.66 16.21
CA PHE A 165 5.17 7.79 16.21
C PHE A 165 3.94 7.50 17.07
N THR A 166 3.16 8.54 17.35
CA THR A 166 1.88 8.40 18.03
C THR A 166 0.82 9.07 17.18
N GLN A 167 -0.23 8.31 16.90
CA GLN A 167 -1.47 8.81 16.36
C GLN A 167 -2.37 9.22 17.53
N THR A 168 -2.77 10.47 17.55
CA THR A 168 -3.53 11.05 18.67
C THR A 168 -5.02 10.81 18.57
N ASP A 169 -5.51 10.49 17.38
CA ASP A 169 -6.93 10.44 17.03
C ASP A 169 -7.22 9.27 16.07
N THR A 170 -8.44 8.74 16.11
CA THR A 170 -8.88 7.67 15.19
C THR A 170 -9.24 8.27 13.84
N ASP A 171 -8.23 8.32 12.97
CA ASP A 171 -8.26 9.02 11.68
C ASP A 171 -7.81 8.11 10.53
N ASP A 172 -8.11 8.53 9.30
CA ASP A 172 -7.70 7.80 8.10
C ASP A 172 -6.23 8.07 7.71
N ILE A 173 -5.60 7.01 7.18
CA ILE A 173 -4.45 7.14 6.28
C ILE A 173 -4.89 6.69 4.88
N GLU A 174 -4.68 7.55 3.89
CA GLU A 174 -4.95 7.28 2.47
C GLU A 174 -3.64 7.09 1.70
N ILE A 175 -3.56 6.02 0.91
CA ILE A 175 -2.51 5.83 -0.09
C ILE A 175 -3.13 5.93 -1.48
N ILE A 176 -2.49 6.75 -2.31
CA ILE A 176 -2.87 6.98 -3.70
C ILE A 176 -1.75 6.44 -4.60
N PHE A 177 -2.09 5.48 -5.46
CA PHE A 177 -1.23 5.01 -6.53
C PHE A 177 -1.70 5.54 -7.88
N MET A 178 -0.76 6.10 -8.65
CA MET A 178 -0.92 6.21 -10.09
C MET A 178 -0.36 4.95 -10.73
N VAL A 179 -1.22 4.20 -11.42
CA VAL A 179 -0.87 2.94 -12.06
C VAL A 179 -1.03 3.02 -13.56
N LYS A 180 -0.06 2.44 -14.26
CA LYS A 180 -0.12 2.15 -15.68
C LYS A 180 -0.45 0.67 -15.85
N GLN A 181 -1.69 0.38 -16.24
CA GLN A 181 -2.19 -0.98 -16.41
C GLN A 181 -1.99 -1.45 -17.85
N TYR A 182 -1.59 -2.71 -18.02
CA TYR A 182 -1.35 -3.33 -19.33
C TYR A 182 -2.49 -4.28 -19.71
#